data_AF-A0A957UQS6-F1
#
_entry.id   AF-A0A957UQS6-F1
#
_cell.length_a   1.000
_cell.length_b   1.000
_cell.length_c   1.000
_cell.angle_alpha   90.00
_cell.angle_beta   90.00
_cell.angle_gamma   90.00
#
_symmetry.space_group_name_H-M   'P 1'
#
loop_
_entity.id
_entity.type
_entity.pdbx_description
1 polymer ?
#
loop_
_entity_poly.entity_id
_entity_poly.type
_entity_poly.pdbx_seq_one_letter_code
_entity_poly.pdbx_strand_id
1 'polypeptide(L)' 'MHHSLLNIDGFLFDLDGTVYLGESAIPGAVAAIAELRQRGKKVLFVSNKPLEPRASYAQKLTRLGIPTEPAHV' A
#
# COMPACT_ATOMS: atom_id res chain seq x y z
N MET A 1 18.60 15.67 -11.32
CA MET A 1 18.28 14.54 -12.23
C MET A 1 16.86 14.11 -11.96
N HIS A 2 15.99 14.09 -12.96
CA HIS A 2 14.62 13.57 -12.79
C HIS A 2 14.69 12.05 -13.02
N HIS A 3 14.65 11.27 -11.94
CA HIS A 3 14.52 9.82 -12.07
C HIS A 3 13.07 9.52 -12.45
N SER A 4 12.89 8.92 -13.63
CA SER A 4 11.57 8.46 -14.06
C SER A 4 11.07 7.38 -13.12
N LEU A 5 9.83 7.50 -12.66
CA LEU A 5 9.15 6.46 -11.86
C LEU A 5 9.06 5.12 -12.62
N LEU A 6 9.25 5.14 -13.95
CA LEU A 6 9.30 3.93 -14.77
C LEU A 6 10.51 3.04 -14.43
N ASN A 7 11.62 3.60 -13.95
CA ASN A 7 12.84 2.87 -13.61
C ASN A 7 12.91 2.39 -12.15
N ILE A 8 11.83 2.55 -11.38
CA ILE A 8 11.75 2.06 -10.00
C ILE A 8 11.16 0.65 -10.00
N ASP A 9 11.78 -0.30 -9.30
CA ASP A 9 11.32 -1.70 -9.26
C ASP A 9 10.20 -1.95 -8.24
N GLY A 10 10.12 -1.12 -7.19
CA GLY A 10 9.12 -1.28 -6.15
C GLY A 10 8.92 -0.05 -5.27
N PHE A 11 7.80 -0.07 -4.56
CA PHE A 11 7.29 1.03 -3.73
C PHE A 11 6.95 0.49 -2.35
N LEU A 12 7.38 1.23 -1.31
CA LEU A 12 6.96 1.03 0.06
C LEU A 12 6.00 2.15 0.43
N PHE A 13 4.80 1.79 0.88
CA PHE A 13 3.80 2.74 1.32
C PHE A 13 3.69 2.73 2.84
N ASP A 14 3.75 3.91 3.43
CA ASP A 14 3.19 4.13 4.75
C ASP A 14 1.66 3.86 4.73
N LEU A 15 1.06 3.58 5.89
CA LEU A 15 -0.36 3.26 5.99
C LEU A 15 -1.23 4.46 6.40
N ASP A 16 -1.03 4.95 7.61
CA ASP A 16 -1.92 5.93 8.25
C ASP A 16 -1.67 7.35 7.73
N GLY A 17 -2.65 7.92 7.03
CA GLY A 17 -2.54 9.23 6.37
C GLY A 17 -1.97 9.17 4.96
N THR A 18 -1.49 8.00 4.53
CA THR A 18 -0.95 7.76 3.19
C THR A 18 -1.88 6.88 2.36
N VAL A 19 -2.22 5.69 2.86
CA VAL A 19 -3.12 4.73 2.18
C VAL A 19 -4.55 4.86 2.69
N TYR A 20 -4.72 5.05 4.00
CA TYR A 20 -6.03 5.22 4.61
C TYR A 20 -6.00 6.25 5.73
N LEU A 21 -7.17 6.78 6.10
CA LEU A 21 -7.39 7.53 7.32
C LEU A 21 -8.56 6.91 8.07
N GLY A 22 -8.31 6.38 9.27
CA GLY A 22 -9.31 5.59 10.00
C GLY A 22 -9.75 4.38 9.17
N GLU A 23 -11.04 4.31 8.85
CA GLU A 23 -11.67 3.19 8.14
C GLU A 23 -11.97 3.47 6.66
N SER A 24 -11.34 4.51 6.10
CA SER A 24 -11.54 4.93 4.71
C SER A 24 -10.21 5.03 3.97
N ALA A 25 -10.17 4.57 2.73
CA ALA A 25 -9.02 4.77 1.86
C ALA A 25 -8.84 6.25 1.52
N ILE A 26 -7.58 6.69 1.40
CA ILE A 26 -7.27 8.01 0.86
C ILE A 26 -7.68 8.05 -0.62
N PRO A 27 -8.34 9.12 -1.10
CA PRO A 27 -8.74 9.25 -2.51
C PRO A 27 -7.55 9.04 -3.47
N GLY A 28 -7.75 8.16 -4.45
CA GLY A 28 -6.71 7.82 -5.43
C GLY A 28 -5.70 6.75 -4.99
N ALA A 29 -5.56 6.46 -3.69
CA ALA A 29 -4.56 5.49 -3.21
C ALA A 29 -4.81 4.08 -3.77
N VAL A 30 -6.06 3.61 -3.72
CA VAL A 30 -6.44 2.29 -4.24
C VAL A 30 -6.11 2.17 -5.74
N ALA A 31 -6.48 3.17 -6.53
CA ALA A 31 -6.25 3.20 -7.97
C ALA A 31 -4.75 3.26 -8.30
N ALA A 32 -3.99 4.12 -7.61
CA ALA A 32 -2.55 4.26 -7.82
C ALA A 32 -1.79 2.96 -7.48
N ILE A 33 -2.12 2.32 -6.36
CA ILE A 33 -1.50 1.04 -5.98
C ILE A 33 -1.85 -0.07 -6.98
N ALA A 34 -3.11 -0.12 -7.45
CA ALA A 34 -3.52 -1.06 -8.48
C ALA A 34 -2.74 -0.85 -9.79
N GLU A 35 -2.59 0.41 -10.23
CA GLU A 35 -1.82 0.76 -11.42
C GLU A 35 -0.34 0.37 -11.30
N LEU A 36 0.29 0.61 -10.15
CA LEU A 36 1.67 0.19 -9.91
C LEU A 36 1.83 -1.33 -10.00
N ARG A 37 0.92 -2.10 -9.38
CA ARG A 37 0.92 -3.56 -9.47
C ARG A 37 0.68 -4.05 -10.91
N GLN A 38 -0.24 -3.43 -11.65
CA GLN A 38 -0.49 -3.75 -13.07
C GLN A 38 0.75 -3.49 -13.94
N ARG A 39 1.55 -2.48 -13.59
CA ARG A 39 2.84 -2.18 -14.23
C ARG A 39 4.00 -3.09 -13.77
N GLY A 40 3.70 -4.15 -13.02
CA GLY A 40 4.70 -5.12 -12.54
C GLY A 40 5.59 -4.58 -11.42
N LYS A 41 5.23 -3.47 -10.79
CA LYS A 41 6.00 -2.91 -9.67
C LYS A 41 5.70 -3.69 -8.39
N LYS A 42 6.73 -3.99 -7.60
CA LYS A 42 6.56 -4.58 -6.28
C LYS A 42 5.95 -3.54 -5.34
N VAL A 43 4.95 -3.92 -4.57
CA VAL A 43 4.32 -3.04 -3.58
C VAL A 43 4.35 -3.71 -2.22
N LEU A 44 4.94 -3.00 -1.25
CA LEU A 44 4.92 -3.38 0.16
C LEU A 44 4.33 -2.24 1.00
N PHE A 45 3.78 -2.60 2.15
CA PHE A 45 3.25 -1.67 3.13
C PHE A 45 4.10 -1.71 4.38
N VAL A 46 4.25 -0.56 5.02
CA VAL A 46 4.99 -0.42 6.26
C VAL A 46 4.24 0.53 7.16
N SER A 47 4.23 0.26 8.46
CA SER A 47 3.72 1.19 9.46
C SER A 47 4.66 1.18 10.65
N ASN A 48 4.87 2.36 11.24
CA ASN A 48 5.59 2.52 12.51
C ASN A 48 4.67 2.37 13.73
N LYS A 49 3.38 2.04 13.54
CA LYS A 49 2.43 1.77 14.63
C LYS A 49 2.40 0.27 14.93
N PRO A 50 2.99 -0.21 16.04
CA PRO A 50 2.96 -1.63 16.40
C PRO A 50 1.66 -1.98 17.14
N LEU A 51 0.51 -1.54 16.62
CA LEU A 51 -0.79 -1.74 17.29
C LEU A 51 -1.37 -3.12 17.00
N GLU A 52 -1.08 -3.68 15.82
CA GLU A 52 -1.73 -4.89 15.32
C GLU A 52 -0.75 -5.81 14.58
N PRO A 53 -1.03 -7.12 14.50
CA PRO A 53 -0.29 -8.04 13.64
C PRO A 53 -0.41 -7.68 12.15
N ARG A 54 0.60 -8.08 11.34
CA ARG A 54 0.62 -7.89 9.88
C ARG A 54 -0.66 -8.39 9.19
N ALA A 55 -1.23 -9.50 9.68
CA ALA A 55 -2.46 -10.08 9.16
C ALA A 55 -3.68 -9.14 9.30
N SER A 56 -3.79 -8.41 10.42
CA SER A 56 -4.86 -7.44 10.66
C SER A 56 -4.80 -6.29 9.65
N TYR A 57 -3.59 -5.76 9.41
CA TYR A 57 -3.37 -4.71 8.41
C TYR A 57 -3.67 -5.19 6.99
N ALA A 58 -3.23 -6.40 6.63
CA ALA A 58 -3.52 -6.99 5.33
C ALA A 58 -5.03 -7.18 5.09
N GLN A 59 -5.76 -7.63 6.12
CA GLN A 59 -7.22 -7.76 6.06
C GLN A 59 -7.91 -6.39 5.92
N LYS A 60 -7.44 -5.37 6.66
CA LYS A 60 -7.95 -4.01 6.54
C LYS A 60 -7.72 -3.44 5.15
N LEU A 61 -6.49 -3.52 4.62
CA LEU A 61 -6.17 -3.10 3.25
C LEU A 61 -7.08 -3.79 2.22
N THR A 62 -7.28 -5.10 2.37
CA THR A 62 -8.17 -5.88 1.50
C THR A 62 -9.62 -5.37 1.57
N ARG A 63 -10.15 -5.10 2.77
CA ARG A 63 -11.49 -4.51 2.95
C ARG A 63 -11.61 -3.11 2.31
N LEU A 64 -10.53 -2.34 2.29
CA LEU A 64 -10.46 -1.02 1.66
C LEU A 64 -10.27 -1.07 0.13
N GLY A 65 -10.30 -2.27 -0.47
CA GLY A 65 -10.18 -2.45 -1.91
C GLY A 65 -8.75 -2.67 -2.41
N ILE A 66 -7.80 -2.93 -1.51
CA ILE A 66 -6.39 -3.22 -1.84
C ILE A 66 -6.08 -4.66 -1.42
N PRO A 67 -6.37 -5.67 -2.25
CA PRO A 67 -6.09 -7.07 -1.92
C PRO A 67 -4.63 -7.25 -1.50
N THR A 68 -4.39 -7.66 -0.27
CA THR A 68 -3.05 -7.67 0.33
C THR A 68 -2.90 -8.88 1.23
N GLU A 69 -1.79 -9.59 1.07
CA GLU A 69 -1.40 -10.72 1.92
C GLU A 69 -0.53 -10.24 3.08
N PRO A 70 -0.51 -10.95 4.23
CA PRO A 70 0.32 -10.57 5.39
C PRO A 70 1.83 -10.45 5.08
N ALA A 71 2.33 -11.17 4.06
CA ALA A 71 3.72 -11.10 3.62
C ALA A 71 4.09 -9.78 2.91
N HIS A 72 3.08 -8.99 2.51
CA HIS A 72 3.25 -7.70 1.82
C HIS A 72 3.07 -6.49 2.76
N VAL A 73 2.74 -6.72 4.03
CA VAL A 73 2.80 -5.73 5.13
C VAL A 73 4.07 -5.98 5.91
#